data_AF-A0A4R3TS66-F1
#
_entry.id   AF-A0A4R3TS66-F1
#
_cell.length_a   1.000
_cell.length_b   1.000
_cell.length_c   1.000
_cell.angle_alpha   90.00
_cell.angle_beta   90.00
_cell.angle_gamma   90.00
#
_symmetry.space_group_name_H-M   'P 1'
#
loop_
_entity.id
_entity.type
_entity.pdbx_description
1 polymer ?
#
loop_
_entity_poly.entity_id
_entity_poly.type
_entity_poly.pdbx_seq_one_letter_code
_entity_poly.pdbx_strand_id
1 'polypeptide(L)' 'MVAYKAPVDEYMFVLHEVLRIQDFAHIPGFENVSEELTRQILRSGRPSDRPDGGV' A
#
# COMPACT_ATOMS: atom_id res chain seq x y z
N MET A 1 -6.32 -9.15 22.33
CA MET A 1 -6.11 -9.53 20.91
C MET A 1 -4.96 -8.71 20.37
N VAL A 2 -3.97 -9.31 19.71
CA VAL A 2 -2.86 -8.55 19.09
C VAL A 2 -3.37 -7.98 17.78
N ALA A 3 -3.49 -6.66 17.69
CA ALA A 3 -3.89 -5.99 16.44
C ALA A 3 -2.73 -6.04 15.45
N TYR A 4 -2.98 -6.57 14.25
CA TYR A 4 -2.02 -6.51 13.16
C TYR A 4 -1.82 -5.05 12.73
N LYS A 5 -0.56 -4.61 12.68
CA LYS A 5 -0.17 -3.31 12.13
C LYS A 5 0.65 -3.54 10.86
N ALA A 6 0.10 -3.12 9.72
CA ALA A 6 0.81 -3.20 8.45
C ALA A 6 2.08 -2.31 8.48
N PRO A 7 3.24 -2.82 8.03
CA PRO A 7 4.50 -2.08 7.95
C PRO A 7 4.55 -1.21 6.68
N VAL A 8 3.67 -0.19 6.62
CA VAL A 8 3.49 0.66 5.43
C VAL A 8 4.78 1.38 5.05
N ASP A 9 5.53 1.87 6.02
CA ASP A 9 6.73 2.67 5.75
C ASP A 9 7.88 1.80 5.21
N GLU A 10 8.00 0.57 5.70
CA GLU A 10 8.93 -0.42 5.17
C GLU A 10 8.61 -0.81 3.72
N TYR A 11 7.32 -0.97 3.39
CA TYR A 11 6.92 -1.22 2.01
C TYR A 11 7.16 -0.02 1.10
N MET A 12 6.91 1.21 1.58
CA MET A 12 7.20 2.42 0.81
C MET A 12 8.69 2.54 0.51
N PHE A 13 9.56 2.29 1.50
CA PHE A 13 11.01 2.25 1.32
C PHE A 13 11.42 1.26 0.22
N VAL A 14 10.95 0.01 0.30
CA VAL A 14 11.31 -1.00 -0.70
C VAL A 14 10.81 -0.61 -2.09
N LEU A 15 9.58 -0.13 -2.22
CA LEU A 15 8.95 0.13 -3.51
C LEU A 15 9.51 1.38 -4.19
N HIS A 16 9.65 2.48 -3.46
CA HIS A 16 9.98 3.79 -4.05
C HIS A 16 11.44 4.19 -3.88
N GLU A 17 12.14 3.68 -2.88
CA GLU A 17 13.56 4.00 -2.65
C GLU A 17 14.51 2.92 -3.19
N VAL A 18 14.20 1.65 -2.94
CA VAL A 18 15.06 0.53 -3.38
C VAL A 18 14.77 0.12 -4.82
N LEU A 19 13.52 -0.24 -5.11
CA LEU A 19 13.11 -0.71 -6.43
C LEU A 19 12.80 0.41 -7.40
N ARG A 20 12.49 1.61 -6.87
CA ARG A 20 12.19 2.82 -7.63
C ARG A 20 11.11 2.57 -8.70
N ILE A 21 9.98 1.99 -8.29
CA ILE A 21 8.94 1.55 -9.22
C ILE A 21 8.35 2.66 -10.10
N GLN A 22 8.43 3.90 -9.64
CA GLN A 22 8.06 5.11 -10.37
C GLN A 22 8.87 5.31 -11.66
N ASP A 23 10.07 4.74 -11.76
CA ASP A 23 10.92 4.85 -12.95
C ASP A 23 10.45 3.91 -14.09
N PHE A 24 9.53 2.98 -13.81
CA PHE A 24 8.99 2.01 -14.76
C PHE A 24 7.69 2.44 -15.43
N ALA A 25 7.39 3.75 -15.51
CA ALA A 25 6.17 4.26 -16.17
C ALA A 25 6.01 3.86 -17.64
N HIS A 26 7.08 3.37 -18.29
CA HIS A 26 7.06 2.82 -19.65
C HIS A 26 6.49 1.39 -19.73
N ILE A 27 6.35 0.70 -18.59
CA ILE A 27 5.80 -0.65 -18.50
C ILE A 27 4.27 -0.54 -18.31
N PRO A 28 3.46 -1.24 -19.13
CA PRO A 28 2.01 -1.27 -18.94
C PRO A 28 1.62 -1.66 -17.52
N GLY A 29 0.78 -0.84 -16.89
CA GLY A 29 0.33 -1.00 -15.50
C GLY A 29 1.13 -0.20 -14.46
N PHE A 30 2.25 0.43 -14.83
CA PHE A 30 3.07 1.26 -13.95
C PHE A 30 2.94 2.76 -14.21
N GLU A 31 2.15 3.17 -15.20
CA GLU A 31 2.08 4.54 -15.71
C GLU A 31 1.67 5.56 -14.65
N ASN A 32 0.88 5.13 -13.66
CA ASN A 32 0.28 6.00 -12.65
C ASN A 32 0.72 5.64 -11.22
N VAL A 33 1.82 4.90 -11.05
CA VAL A 33 2.28 4.43 -9.73
C VAL A 33 3.03 5.54 -9.01
N SER A 34 2.28 6.47 -8.43
CA SER A 34 2.82 7.52 -7.55
C SER A 34 3.01 7.01 -6.11
N GLU A 35 3.91 7.67 -5.37
CA GLU A 35 4.10 7.40 -3.94
C GLU A 35 2.80 7.54 -3.14
N GLU A 36 2.03 8.59 -3.42
CA GLU A 36 0.78 8.88 -2.73
C GLU A 36 -0.26 7.78 -2.97
N LEU A 37 -0.45 7.36 -4.24
CA LEU A 37 -1.37 6.28 -4.58
C LEU A 37 -0.96 4.98 -3.88
N THR A 38 0.34 4.66 -3.93
CA THR A 38 0.90 3.46 -3.29
C THR A 38 0.61 3.47 -1.78
N ARG A 39 0.84 4.60 -1.12
CA ARG A 39 0.61 4.78 0.32
C ARG A 39 -0.86 4.64 0.69
N GLN A 40 -1.77 5.18 -0.13
CA GLN A 40 -3.22 5.01 0.08
C GLN A 40 -3.63 3.54 0.00
N ILE A 41 -3.14 2.80 -0.99
CA ILE A 41 -3.43 1.36 -1.16
C ILE A 41 -2.89 0.54 0.02
N LEU A 42 -1.65 0.78 0.44
CA LEU A 42 -1.04 0.05 1.56
C LEU A 42 -1.74 0.32 2.89
N ARG A 43 -2.36 1.51 3.05
CA ARG A 43 -3.13 1.87 4.26
C ARG A 43 -4.57 1.35 4.22
N SER A 44 -5.17 1.22 3.04
CA SER A 44 -6.55 0.75 2.90
C SER A 44 -6.71 -0.75 3.19
N GLY A 45 -5.64 -1.54 3.08
CA GLY A 45 -5.65 -2.99 3.37
C GLY A 45 -5.83 -3.39 4.84
N ARG A 46 -6.16 -2.47 5.77
CA ARG A 46 -6.47 -2.83 7.16
C ARG A 46 -7.74 -3.70 7.22
N PRO A 47 -7.72 -4.91 7.82
CA PRO A 47 -8.91 -5.77 7.92
C PRO A 47 -10.01 -5.29 8.87
N SER A 48 -9.99 -4.04 9.35
CA SER A 48 -10.86 -3.58 10.44
C SER A 48 -12.12 -2.81 9.99
N ASP A 49 -12.41 -2.81 8.68
CA ASP A 49 -13.66 -2.24 8.14
C ASP A 49 -14.69 -3.33 7.79
N ARG A 50 -14.72 -4.40 8.58
CA ARG A 50 -15.91 -5.26 8.67
C ARG A 50 -16.75 -4.71 9.82
N PRO A 51 -18.01 -4.27 9.59
CA PRO A 51 -18.91 -4.02 10.70
C PRO A 51 -19.13 -5.35 11.42
N ASP A 52 -18.55 -5.49 12.61
CA ASP A 52 -18.87 -6.57 13.53
C ASP A 52 -20.38 -6.55 13.83
N GLY A 53 -21.05 -7.67 13.54
CA GLY A 53 -22.29 -8.08 14.20
C GLY A 53 -23.52 -7.17 14.03
N GLY A 54 -24.26 -7.35 12.94
CA GLY A 54 -25.70 -7.13 12.94
C GLY A 54 -26.42 -8.44 13.24
N VAL A 55 -26.88 -8.61 14.49
CA VAL A 55 -27.94 -9.55 14.87
C VAL A 55 -29.24 -9.11 14.22
#